data_AF-A0A975PGQ8-F1
#
_entry.id   AF-A0A975PGQ8-F1
#
_cell.length_a   1.000
_cell.length_b   1.000
_cell.length_c   1.000
_cell.angle_alpha   90.00
_cell.angle_beta   90.00
_cell.angle_gamma   90.00
#
_symmetry.space_group_name_H-M   'P 1'
#
loop_
_entity.id
_entity.type
_entity.pdbx_description
1 polymer ?
#
loop_
_entity_poly.entity_id
_entity_poly.type
_entity_poly.pdbx_seq_one_letter_code
_entity_poly.pdbx_strand_id
1 'polypeptide(L)'
;MPSRPTDQDKQAQPPADKETAARQIEKTGETTFKVGLVQGDRATRTVVIPAKIKLREGLIEYALVTTKGKVHETLFTTEASPLHIQTAALLLGLSPQPGKGPPVPVTIEVEWAGNGPKRQVPLEEMVELTKDSPQAKSGTTLPKGAWSFQASTLDEDGFGAERDGSVIALISDPVALVGNPRADQDDDDLHIPHAASLPPEGLPVSIRISPAAPAKAE
;
A
#
# COMPACT_ATOMS: atom_id res chain seq x y z
N MET A 1 -14.12 21.68 -65.33
CA MET A 1 -13.24 22.38 -64.38
C MET A 1 -14.12 23.34 -63.59
N PRO A 2 -14.38 23.05 -62.32
CA PRO A 2 -13.70 23.82 -61.27
C PRO A 2 -13.13 22.95 -60.13
N SER A 3 -12.23 23.60 -59.41
CA SER A 3 -11.15 23.12 -58.57
C SER A 3 -11.54 22.36 -57.30
N ARG A 4 -10.72 21.35 -56.98
CA ARG A 4 -10.67 20.57 -55.74
C ARG A 4 -10.11 21.44 -54.59
N PRO A 5 -10.67 21.44 -53.38
CA PRO A 5 -10.02 22.08 -52.24
C PRO A 5 -8.80 21.27 -51.81
N THR A 6 -7.70 21.97 -51.62
CA THR A 6 -6.41 21.51 -51.10
C THR A 6 -6.51 21.09 -49.63
N ASP A 7 -5.93 19.93 -49.30
CA ASP A 7 -5.57 19.53 -47.95
C ASP A 7 -4.77 20.65 -47.28
N GLN A 8 -5.31 21.21 -46.19
CA GLN A 8 -4.53 21.95 -45.22
C GLN A 8 -4.26 21.03 -44.03
N ASP A 9 -2.99 20.90 -43.72
CA ASP A 9 -2.42 20.25 -42.54
C ASP A 9 -3.25 20.54 -41.27
N LYS A 10 -4.03 19.55 -40.84
CA LYS A 10 -4.41 19.45 -39.43
C LYS A 10 -3.22 18.85 -38.69
N GLN A 11 -2.39 19.71 -38.10
CA GLN A 11 -1.54 19.30 -36.99
C GLN A 11 -2.45 18.70 -35.91
N ALA A 12 -2.42 17.37 -35.79
CA ALA A 12 -3.08 16.66 -34.73
C ALA A 12 -2.37 17.01 -33.42
N GLN A 13 -3.00 17.86 -32.60
CA GLN A 13 -2.63 17.97 -31.19
C GLN A 13 -2.71 16.57 -30.55
N PRO A 14 -1.72 16.17 -29.75
CA PRO A 14 -1.80 14.94 -28.99
C PRO A 14 -3.06 14.97 -28.11
N PRO A 15 -3.75 13.83 -27.91
CA PRO A 15 -4.93 13.78 -27.06
C PRO A 15 -4.60 14.25 -25.64
N ALA A 16 -5.44 15.13 -25.10
CA ALA A 16 -5.31 15.79 -23.79
C ALA A 16 -5.13 14.81 -22.61
N ASP A 17 -5.43 13.53 -22.80
CA ASP A 17 -5.35 12.48 -21.78
C ASP A 17 -3.91 12.19 -21.34
N LYS A 18 -2.92 12.24 -22.25
CA LYS A 18 -1.52 12.00 -21.89
C LYS A 18 -0.92 13.15 -21.08
N GLU A 19 -1.34 14.38 -21.35
CA GLU A 19 -0.85 15.57 -20.64
C GLU A 19 -1.49 15.70 -19.24
N THR A 20 -2.73 15.22 -19.08
CA THR A 20 -3.44 15.21 -17.79
C THR A 20 -2.91 14.11 -16.85
N ALA A 21 -2.58 12.92 -17.38
CA ALA A 21 -1.90 11.86 -16.61
C ALA A 21 -0.47 12.26 -16.21
N ALA A 22 0.26 12.97 -17.09
CA ALA A 22 1.61 13.47 -16.80
C ALA A 22 1.65 14.52 -15.67
N ARG A 23 0.53 15.19 -15.36
CA ARG A 23 0.42 16.16 -14.26
C ARG A 23 0.27 15.52 -12.88
N GLN A 24 0.10 14.20 -12.76
CA GLN A 24 -0.11 13.54 -11.47
C GLN A 24 1.19 13.17 -10.75
N ILE A 25 2.33 13.19 -11.44
CA ILE A 25 3.65 12.83 -10.88
C ILE A 25 4.52 14.07 -10.77
N GLU A 26 4.82 14.48 -9.55
CA GLU A 26 5.66 15.65 -9.25
C GLU A 26 7.06 15.19 -8.84
N LYS A 27 8.12 15.69 -9.50
CA LYS A 27 9.49 15.48 -9.02
C LYS A 27 9.74 16.40 -7.82
N THR A 28 10.11 15.84 -6.68
CA THR A 28 10.30 16.59 -5.42
C THR A 28 11.77 16.69 -4.99
N GLY A 29 12.68 16.02 -5.71
CA GLY A 29 14.11 16.05 -5.47
C GLY A 29 14.86 15.25 -6.53
N GLU A 30 16.15 14.99 -6.32
CA GLU A 30 16.99 14.27 -7.29
C GLU A 30 16.46 12.85 -7.55
N THR A 31 16.18 12.10 -6.48
CA THR A 31 15.68 10.73 -6.53
C THR A 31 14.21 10.60 -6.12
N THR A 32 13.64 11.66 -5.55
CA THR A 32 12.31 11.66 -4.96
C THR A 32 11.23 12.23 -5.87
N PHE A 33 10.02 11.69 -5.74
CA PHE A 33 8.84 12.14 -6.45
C PHE A 33 7.59 11.95 -5.59
N LYS A 34 6.46 12.48 -6.07
CA LYS A 34 5.16 12.39 -5.43
C LYS A 34 4.10 12.01 -6.45
N VAL A 35 3.14 11.19 -6.04
CA VAL A 35 1.91 10.89 -6.77
C VAL A 35 0.73 11.12 -5.82
N GLY A 36 -0.01 12.22 -6.00
CA GLY A 36 -1.04 12.63 -5.04
C GLY A 36 -0.47 12.89 -3.64
N LEU A 37 -0.81 12.03 -2.66
CA LEU A 37 -0.28 12.08 -1.28
C LEU A 37 0.90 11.13 -1.05
N VAL A 38 1.17 10.23 -1.99
CA VAL A 38 2.18 9.18 -1.87
C VAL A 38 3.54 9.73 -2.30
N GLN A 39 4.58 9.47 -1.52
CA GLN A 39 5.96 9.81 -1.89
C GLN A 39 6.69 8.56 -2.39
N GLY A 40 7.57 8.74 -3.36
CA GLY A 40 8.46 7.69 -3.85
C GLY A 40 9.91 8.16 -3.83
N ASP A 41 10.83 7.24 -3.51
CA ASP A 41 12.28 7.47 -3.58
C ASP A 41 12.95 6.39 -4.42
N ARG A 42 13.58 6.80 -5.52
CA ARG A 42 14.29 5.90 -6.44
C ARG A 42 15.60 5.36 -5.88
N ALA A 43 16.25 6.09 -4.97
CA ALA A 43 17.51 5.66 -4.38
C ALA A 43 17.31 4.44 -3.48
N THR A 44 16.29 4.52 -2.61
CA THR A 44 15.96 3.45 -1.66
C THR A 44 14.89 2.49 -2.17
N ARG A 45 14.28 2.78 -3.32
CA ARG A 45 13.11 2.08 -3.86
C ARG A 45 11.98 1.99 -2.82
N THR A 46 11.62 3.12 -2.22
CA THR A 46 10.61 3.16 -1.15
C THR A 46 9.36 3.93 -1.58
N VAL A 47 8.18 3.36 -1.32
CA VAL A 47 6.89 4.06 -1.33
C VAL A 47 6.55 4.48 0.11
N VAL A 48 6.16 5.73 0.31
CA VAL A 48 5.78 6.27 1.63
C VAL A 48 4.35 6.78 1.58
N ILE A 49 3.50 6.26 2.46
CA ILE A 49 2.07 6.52 2.54
C ILE A 49 1.78 7.20 3.88
N PRO A 50 1.21 8.43 3.89
CA PRO A 50 0.77 9.04 5.14
C PRO A 50 -0.44 8.30 5.69
N ALA A 51 -0.45 8.00 6.99
CA ALA A 51 -1.55 7.30 7.63
C ALA A 51 -1.76 7.77 9.08
N LYS A 52 -2.85 7.30 9.70
CA LYS A 52 -3.18 7.53 11.11
C LYS A 52 -3.65 6.22 11.73
N ILE A 53 -3.34 6.01 13.01
CA ILE A 53 -3.94 4.92 13.78
C ILE A 53 -5.46 5.06 13.74
N LYS A 54 -6.14 3.93 13.56
CA LYS A 54 -7.60 3.82 13.62
C LYS A 54 -8.06 2.97 14.82
N LEU A 55 -7.42 1.82 15.05
CA LEU A 55 -7.73 0.94 16.19
C LEU A 55 -6.47 0.66 17.01
N ARG A 56 -6.65 0.43 18.30
CA ARG A 56 -5.58 0.02 19.25
C ARG A 56 -5.93 -1.24 20.03
N GLU A 57 -7.14 -1.74 19.86
CA GLU A 57 -7.69 -2.95 20.47
C GLU A 57 -8.81 -3.50 19.57
N GLY A 58 -9.27 -4.72 19.86
CA GLY A 58 -10.29 -5.41 19.07
C GLY A 58 -9.71 -6.19 17.88
N LEU A 59 -10.57 -6.95 17.21
CA LEU A 59 -10.20 -7.70 16.00
C LEU A 59 -9.95 -6.77 14.82
N ILE A 60 -8.99 -7.13 13.98
CA ILE A 60 -8.65 -6.41 12.75
C ILE A 60 -8.45 -7.38 11.59
N GLU A 61 -9.04 -7.09 10.43
CA GLU A 61 -8.81 -7.83 9.19
C GLU A 61 -7.78 -7.12 8.29
N TYR A 62 -7.50 -5.85 8.56
CA TYR A 62 -6.64 -5.01 7.73
C TYR A 62 -5.61 -4.24 8.56
N ALA A 63 -4.41 -4.13 8.01
CA ALA A 63 -3.41 -3.21 8.54
C ALA A 63 -3.63 -1.78 8.03
N LEU A 64 -4.02 -1.61 6.77
CA LEU A 64 -4.24 -0.30 6.17
C LEU A 64 -5.40 -0.33 5.18
N VAL A 65 -6.35 0.58 5.37
CA VAL A 65 -7.41 0.88 4.40
C VAL A 65 -7.49 2.38 4.15
N THR A 66 -8.15 2.77 3.08
CA THR A 66 -8.51 4.17 2.88
C THR A 66 -9.61 4.59 3.86
N THR A 67 -9.85 5.89 4.02
CA THR A 67 -10.99 6.39 4.82
C THR A 67 -12.37 5.97 4.31
N LYS A 68 -12.46 5.35 3.12
CA LYS A 68 -13.70 4.80 2.53
C LYS A 68 -13.81 3.27 2.65
N GLY A 69 -12.75 2.59 3.08
CA GLY A 69 -12.72 1.13 3.21
C GLY A 69 -13.36 0.63 4.51
N LYS A 70 -13.02 -0.58 4.90
CA LYS A 70 -13.50 -1.26 6.11
C LYS A 70 -12.86 -0.72 7.41
N VAL A 71 -13.12 0.55 7.72
CA VAL A 71 -12.45 1.29 8.82
C VAL A 71 -12.73 0.75 10.23
N HIS A 72 -13.72 -0.13 10.43
CA HIS A 72 -14.12 -0.65 11.75
C HIS A 72 -13.30 -1.86 12.22
N GLU A 73 -12.46 -2.39 11.34
CA GLU A 73 -11.67 -3.63 11.49
C GLU A 73 -10.25 -3.40 10.97
N THR A 74 -9.75 -2.16 11.09
CA THR A 74 -8.45 -1.77 10.52
C THR A 74 -7.55 -1.06 11.53
N LEU A 75 -6.26 -1.42 11.51
CA LEU A 75 -5.22 -0.81 12.33
C LEU A 75 -4.93 0.66 11.95
N PHE A 76 -4.70 0.95 10.66
CA PHE A 76 -4.41 2.30 10.15
C PHE A 76 -5.37 2.73 9.04
N THR A 77 -5.63 4.03 8.96
CA THR A 77 -6.36 4.63 7.83
C THR A 77 -5.52 5.65 7.08
N THR A 78 -5.75 5.77 5.77
CA THR A 78 -5.11 6.77 4.91
C THR A 78 -6.11 7.50 4.01
N GLU A 79 -5.79 8.73 3.64
CA GLU A 79 -6.49 9.46 2.56
C GLU A 79 -5.79 9.27 1.21
N ALA A 80 -4.64 8.57 1.17
CA ALA A 80 -3.94 8.30 -0.06
C ALA A 80 -4.74 7.33 -0.94
N SER A 81 -4.93 7.69 -2.21
CA SER A 81 -5.59 6.84 -3.20
C SER A 81 -4.75 5.58 -3.47
N PRO A 82 -5.37 4.38 -3.43
CA PRO A 82 -4.73 3.12 -3.81
C PRO A 82 -4.15 3.15 -5.23
N LEU A 83 -4.79 3.83 -6.19
CA LEU A 83 -4.24 4.02 -7.52
C LEU A 83 -2.90 4.78 -7.50
N HIS A 84 -2.77 5.81 -6.66
CA HIS A 84 -1.50 6.53 -6.48
C HIS A 84 -0.42 5.65 -5.83
N ILE A 85 -0.80 4.80 -4.86
CA ILE A 85 0.12 3.85 -4.22
C ILE A 85 0.64 2.85 -5.26
N GLN A 86 -0.26 2.25 -6.03
CA GLN A 86 0.09 1.32 -7.11
C GLN A 86 0.98 1.99 -8.17
N THR A 87 0.66 3.23 -8.56
CA THR A 87 1.46 4.00 -9.54
C THR A 87 2.88 4.25 -9.03
N ALA A 88 3.03 4.68 -7.76
CA ALA A 88 4.34 4.88 -7.16
C ALA A 88 5.14 3.56 -7.08
N ALA A 89 4.49 2.45 -6.72
CA ALA A 89 5.12 1.14 -6.65
C ALA A 89 5.59 0.64 -8.03
N LEU A 90 4.80 0.85 -9.09
CA LEU A 90 5.19 0.54 -10.48
C LEU A 90 6.43 1.34 -10.92
N LEU A 91 6.47 2.64 -10.64
CA LEU A 91 7.61 3.51 -10.98
C LEU A 91 8.91 3.11 -10.27
N LEU A 92 8.82 2.37 -9.16
CA LEU A 92 9.94 1.85 -8.37
C LEU A 92 10.24 0.37 -8.63
N GLY A 93 9.45 -0.29 -9.49
CA GLY A 93 9.54 -1.72 -9.75
C GLY A 93 9.30 -2.58 -8.51
N LEU A 94 8.37 -2.17 -7.64
CA LEU A 94 7.99 -2.86 -6.39
C LEU A 94 6.69 -3.67 -6.51
N SER A 95 6.02 -3.55 -7.64
CA SER A 95 4.70 -4.14 -7.85
C SER A 95 4.61 -4.67 -9.28
N PRO A 96 3.91 -5.79 -9.49
CA PRO A 96 3.51 -6.16 -10.82
C PRO A 96 2.44 -5.19 -11.38
N GLN A 97 2.03 -5.40 -12.63
CA GLN A 97 0.80 -4.78 -13.11
C GLN A 97 -0.42 -5.47 -12.47
N PRO A 98 -1.51 -4.75 -12.18
CA PRO A 98 -2.73 -5.35 -11.64
C PRO A 98 -3.17 -6.57 -12.45
N GLY A 99 -3.50 -7.67 -11.76
CA GLY A 99 -3.90 -8.94 -12.38
C GLY A 99 -2.82 -9.66 -13.20
N LYS A 100 -1.53 -9.29 -13.11
CA LYS A 100 -0.45 -9.92 -13.90
C LYS A 100 0.72 -10.35 -13.04
N GLY A 101 1.27 -11.54 -13.29
CA GLY A 101 2.51 -11.99 -12.66
C GLY A 101 2.38 -12.35 -11.18
N PRO A 102 3.43 -12.92 -10.57
CA PRO A 102 3.42 -13.27 -9.16
C PRO A 102 3.55 -12.02 -8.27
N PRO A 103 3.04 -12.07 -7.02
CA PRO A 103 3.30 -11.03 -6.03
C PRO A 103 4.80 -10.79 -5.80
N VAL A 104 5.18 -9.54 -5.54
CA VAL A 104 6.56 -9.16 -5.25
C VAL A 104 6.75 -9.08 -3.73
N PRO A 105 7.79 -9.74 -3.16
CA PRO A 105 8.04 -9.68 -1.73
C PRO A 105 8.53 -8.28 -1.31
N VAL A 106 7.86 -7.69 -0.33
CA VAL A 106 8.16 -6.35 0.20
C VAL A 106 8.27 -6.36 1.72
N THR A 107 9.02 -5.42 2.29
CA THR A 107 9.01 -5.11 3.73
C THR A 107 8.14 -3.89 3.97
N ILE A 108 7.47 -3.86 5.13
CA ILE A 108 6.63 -2.74 5.53
C ILE A 108 7.05 -2.26 6.91
N GLU A 109 7.35 -0.99 7.01
CA GLU A 109 7.71 -0.33 8.27
C GLU A 109 6.79 0.85 8.52
N VAL A 110 6.43 1.06 9.78
CA VAL A 110 5.65 2.22 10.22
C VAL A 110 6.59 3.18 10.95
N GLU A 111 6.66 4.41 10.46
CA GLU A 111 7.53 5.47 10.97
C GLU A 111 6.70 6.61 11.58
N TRP A 112 7.12 7.14 12.74
CA TRP A 112 6.51 8.33 13.33
C TRP A 112 7.52 9.17 14.11
N ALA A 113 7.16 10.44 14.35
CA ALA A 113 7.94 11.34 15.17
C ALA A 113 7.87 10.91 16.65
N GLY A 114 9.03 10.72 17.29
CA GLY A 114 9.13 10.54 18.74
C GLY A 114 9.68 11.79 19.43
N ASN A 115 9.87 11.74 20.75
CA ASN A 115 10.57 12.76 21.53
C ASN A 115 12.11 12.74 21.29
N GLY A 116 12.55 12.36 20.09
CA GLY A 116 13.93 12.05 19.72
C GLY A 116 14.02 11.59 18.25
N PRO A 117 14.95 10.70 17.88
CA PRO A 117 14.98 10.09 16.55
C PRO A 117 13.62 9.50 16.18
N LYS A 118 13.29 9.51 14.88
CA LYS A 118 12.07 8.88 14.38
C LYS A 118 12.02 7.43 14.83
N ARG A 119 10.87 7.00 15.35
CA ARG A 119 10.62 5.59 15.64
C ARG A 119 10.20 4.91 14.35
N GLN A 120 10.69 3.69 14.17
CA GLN A 120 10.41 2.85 13.02
C GLN A 120 10.23 1.43 13.54
N VAL A 121 9.10 0.82 13.21
CA VAL A 121 8.75 -0.52 13.68
C VAL A 121 8.18 -1.32 12.49
N PRO A 122 8.61 -2.58 12.28
CA PRO A 122 8.04 -3.45 11.25
C PRO A 122 6.54 -3.66 11.47
N LEU A 123 5.75 -3.67 10.40
CA LEU A 123 4.29 -3.79 10.50
C LEU A 123 3.86 -5.10 11.20
N GLU A 124 4.58 -6.20 10.96
CA GLU A 124 4.30 -7.49 11.61
C GLU A 124 4.46 -7.44 13.15
N GLU A 125 5.27 -6.54 13.69
CA GLU A 125 5.43 -6.37 15.14
C GLU A 125 4.29 -5.55 15.77
N MET A 126 3.43 -4.94 14.93
CA MET A 126 2.27 -4.16 15.36
C MET A 126 0.97 -4.95 15.41
N VAL A 127 1.00 -6.21 14.99
CA VAL A 127 -0.14 -7.12 14.98
C VAL A 127 0.21 -8.33 15.84
N GLU A 128 -0.66 -8.63 16.80
CA GLU A 128 -0.58 -9.77 17.70
C GLU A 128 -1.65 -10.80 17.34
N LEU A 129 -1.33 -12.08 17.55
CA LEU A 129 -2.27 -13.18 17.40
C LEU A 129 -3.08 -13.33 18.70
N THR A 130 -4.41 -13.36 18.60
CA THR A 130 -5.30 -13.51 19.76
C THR A 130 -4.98 -14.77 20.54
N LYS A 131 -4.92 -14.66 21.86
CA LYS A 131 -4.68 -15.80 22.78
C LYS A 131 -5.78 -16.87 22.75
N ASP A 132 -6.96 -16.50 22.25
CA ASP A 132 -8.15 -17.35 22.26
C ASP A 132 -8.24 -18.23 21.00
N SER A 133 -7.30 -18.08 20.04
CA SER A 133 -7.20 -18.93 18.86
C SER A 133 -6.34 -20.18 19.14
N PRO A 134 -6.77 -21.38 18.68
CA PRO A 134 -6.03 -22.62 18.87
C PRO A 134 -4.67 -22.65 18.14
N GLN A 135 -4.43 -21.80 17.14
CA GLN A 135 -3.13 -21.67 16.47
C GLN A 135 -2.19 -20.66 17.14
N ALA A 136 -2.68 -19.83 18.06
CA ALA A 136 -1.89 -18.76 18.66
C ALA A 136 -1.12 -19.21 19.90
N LYS A 137 0.14 -18.77 20.00
CA LYS A 137 0.80 -18.65 21.30
C LYS A 137 0.45 -17.25 21.83
N SER A 138 -0.40 -17.16 22.85
CA SER A 138 -0.77 -15.89 23.50
C SER A 138 0.43 -14.92 23.61
N GLY A 139 0.28 -13.66 23.18
CA GLY A 139 1.35 -12.67 23.29
C GLY A 139 2.37 -12.64 22.16
N THR A 140 2.18 -13.40 21.07
CA THR A 140 3.12 -13.40 19.93
C THR A 140 2.63 -12.52 18.79
N THR A 141 3.54 -11.65 18.32
CA THR A 141 3.33 -10.88 17.09
C THR A 141 3.38 -11.78 15.87
N LEU A 142 2.96 -11.26 14.72
CA LEU A 142 3.09 -11.97 13.45
C LEU A 142 4.54 -12.45 13.21
N PRO A 143 4.75 -13.66 12.66
CA PRO A 143 6.06 -14.12 12.22
C PRO A 143 6.78 -13.09 11.34
N LYS A 144 8.07 -12.86 11.58
CA LYS A 144 8.88 -11.96 10.74
C LYS A 144 8.95 -12.49 9.31
N GLY A 145 8.83 -11.60 8.34
CA GLY A 145 8.86 -12.00 6.93
C GLY A 145 8.34 -10.95 5.98
N ALA A 146 8.60 -11.17 4.69
CA ALA A 146 8.09 -10.31 3.63
C ALA A 146 6.57 -10.38 3.53
N TRP A 147 5.98 -9.28 3.07
CA TRP A 147 4.59 -9.15 2.63
C TRP A 147 4.51 -9.34 1.12
N SER A 148 3.32 -9.62 0.59
CA SER A 148 3.10 -9.89 -0.84
C SER A 148 2.47 -8.70 -1.54
N PHE A 149 3.26 -7.92 -2.29
CA PHE A 149 2.69 -6.87 -3.15
C PHE A 149 2.08 -7.51 -4.40
N GLN A 150 0.76 -7.60 -4.45
CA GLN A 150 -0.01 -8.35 -5.47
C GLN A 150 -0.73 -7.46 -6.49
N ALA A 151 -0.66 -6.14 -6.33
CA ALA A 151 -1.18 -5.14 -7.28
C ALA A 151 -2.71 -5.10 -7.47
N SER A 152 -3.48 -5.76 -6.61
CA SER A 152 -4.96 -5.82 -6.67
C SER A 152 -5.52 -6.38 -8.00
N THR A 153 -6.85 -6.49 -8.05
CA THR A 153 -7.60 -6.86 -9.25
C THR A 153 -7.86 -5.65 -10.14
N LEU A 154 -8.03 -5.91 -11.43
CA LEU A 154 -8.50 -4.94 -12.42
C LEU A 154 -9.54 -5.66 -13.29
N ASP A 155 -10.79 -5.25 -13.19
CA ASP A 155 -11.94 -5.84 -13.86
C ASP A 155 -12.80 -4.77 -14.57
N GLU A 156 -13.99 -5.14 -15.05
CA GLU A 156 -14.90 -4.23 -15.74
C GLU A 156 -15.42 -3.09 -14.83
N ASP A 157 -15.45 -3.31 -13.52
CA ASP A 157 -15.83 -2.32 -12.51
C ASP A 157 -14.65 -1.44 -12.08
N GLY A 158 -13.46 -1.70 -12.63
CA GLY A 158 -12.26 -0.89 -12.48
C GLY A 158 -11.22 -1.48 -11.54
N PHE A 159 -10.43 -0.59 -10.93
CA PHE A 159 -9.33 -0.98 -10.06
C PHE A 159 -9.84 -1.32 -8.66
N GLY A 160 -9.77 -2.59 -8.27
CA GLY A 160 -10.44 -3.10 -7.07
C GLY A 160 -10.02 -2.37 -5.79
N ALA A 161 -8.71 -2.18 -5.58
CA ALA A 161 -8.21 -1.50 -4.38
C ALA A 161 -8.73 -0.06 -4.27
N GLU A 162 -8.85 0.67 -5.38
CA GLU A 162 -9.39 2.03 -5.38
C GLU A 162 -10.89 2.05 -5.08
N ARG A 163 -11.62 1.06 -5.60
CA ARG A 163 -13.06 0.90 -5.37
C ARG A 163 -13.36 0.55 -3.91
N ASP A 164 -12.68 -0.44 -3.37
CA ASP A 164 -13.00 -1.04 -2.06
C ASP A 164 -12.18 -0.41 -0.91
N GLY A 165 -11.13 0.33 -1.25
CA GLY A 165 -10.25 0.98 -0.27
C GLY A 165 -9.29 0.03 0.44
N SER A 166 -9.17 -1.23 0.01
CA SER A 166 -8.26 -2.24 0.57
C SER A 166 -6.81 -1.96 0.17
N VAL A 167 -5.92 -1.71 1.13
CA VAL A 167 -4.50 -1.43 0.85
C VAL A 167 -3.59 -2.55 1.35
N ILE A 168 -3.60 -2.83 2.66
CA ILE A 168 -2.81 -3.91 3.27
C ILE A 168 -3.75 -4.79 4.08
N ALA A 169 -3.97 -6.02 3.62
CA ALA A 169 -4.84 -7.00 4.27
C ALA A 169 -4.04 -7.95 5.17
N LEU A 170 -4.65 -8.33 6.30
CA LEU A 170 -4.16 -9.37 7.21
C LEU A 170 -4.79 -10.72 6.87
N ILE A 171 -6.05 -10.70 6.43
CA ILE A 171 -6.76 -11.86 5.87
C ILE A 171 -6.58 -11.97 4.35
N SER A 172 -7.02 -13.10 3.78
CA SER A 172 -7.03 -13.31 2.34
C SER A 172 -7.98 -12.32 1.64
N ASP A 173 -7.40 -11.34 0.96
CA ASP A 173 -8.13 -10.36 0.15
C ASP A 173 -7.39 -10.14 -1.18
N PRO A 174 -7.88 -10.69 -2.32
CA PRO A 174 -7.27 -10.48 -3.63
C PRO A 174 -7.37 -9.02 -4.11
N VAL A 175 -8.27 -8.23 -3.54
CA VAL A 175 -8.47 -6.82 -3.88
C VAL A 175 -7.45 -5.92 -3.20
N ALA A 176 -6.82 -6.33 -2.09
CA ALA A 176 -5.78 -5.53 -1.45
C ALA A 176 -4.54 -5.36 -2.36
N LEU A 177 -3.84 -4.22 -2.23
CA LEU A 177 -2.56 -4.01 -2.92
C LEU A 177 -1.47 -4.95 -2.38
N VAL A 178 -1.49 -5.17 -1.06
CA VAL A 178 -0.53 -5.99 -0.34
C VAL A 178 -1.26 -6.98 0.56
N GLY A 179 -0.93 -8.27 0.42
CA GLY A 179 -1.48 -9.35 1.22
C GLY A 179 -0.49 -9.89 2.25
N ASN A 180 -1.03 -10.47 3.32
CA ASN A 180 -0.31 -11.27 4.30
C ASN A 180 -0.05 -12.68 3.76
N PRO A 181 1.21 -13.10 3.50
CA PRO A 181 1.49 -14.43 2.93
C PRO A 181 1.51 -15.55 3.97
N ARG A 182 1.28 -15.23 5.24
CA ARG A 182 1.38 -16.19 6.34
C ARG A 182 0.13 -17.09 6.36
N ALA A 183 0.24 -18.22 7.07
CA ALA A 183 -0.83 -19.23 7.14
C ALA A 183 -2.03 -18.81 8.00
N ASP A 184 -1.93 -17.70 8.71
CA ASP A 184 -2.96 -17.11 9.55
C ASP A 184 -3.99 -16.26 8.77
N GLN A 185 -3.75 -16.00 7.49
CA GLN A 185 -4.62 -15.13 6.66
C GLN A 185 -6.02 -15.70 6.42
N ASP A 186 -6.26 -16.98 6.71
CA ASP A 186 -7.55 -17.64 6.51
C ASP A 186 -8.43 -17.61 7.78
N ASP A 187 -7.96 -17.00 8.87
CA ASP A 187 -8.66 -16.86 10.16
C ASP A 187 -8.93 -15.37 10.45
N ASP A 188 -10.19 -14.96 10.33
CA ASP A 188 -10.68 -13.59 10.52
C ASP A 188 -10.85 -13.20 12.00
N ASP A 189 -10.81 -14.17 12.91
CA ASP A 189 -10.89 -13.96 14.36
C ASP A 189 -9.51 -13.89 15.04
N LEU A 190 -8.42 -13.86 14.27
CA LEU A 190 -7.08 -14.09 14.78
C LEU A 190 -6.29 -12.82 15.12
N HIS A 191 -6.38 -11.77 14.31
CA HIS A 191 -5.47 -10.63 14.42
C HIS A 191 -6.01 -9.53 15.33
N ILE A 192 -5.17 -9.05 16.25
CA ILE A 192 -5.45 -7.90 17.12
C ILE A 192 -4.29 -6.89 17.08
N PRO A 193 -4.52 -5.60 17.36
CA PRO A 193 -3.44 -4.63 17.48
C PRO A 193 -2.50 -4.94 18.67
N HIS A 194 -1.19 -4.94 18.44
CA HIS A 194 -0.20 -5.07 19.50
C HIS A 194 0.03 -3.71 20.18
N ALA A 195 -0.85 -3.33 21.11
CA ALA A 195 -0.94 -1.98 21.69
C ALA A 195 0.39 -1.36 22.18
N ALA A 196 1.32 -2.18 22.70
CA ALA A 196 2.61 -1.73 23.23
C ALA A 196 3.57 -1.20 22.15
N SER A 197 3.40 -1.62 20.90
CA SER A 197 4.22 -1.18 19.76
C SER A 197 3.65 0.04 19.02
N LEU A 198 2.38 0.38 19.28
CA LEU A 198 1.66 1.41 18.53
C LEU A 198 2.02 2.82 19.00
N PRO A 199 2.02 3.81 18.08
CA PRO A 199 2.08 5.20 18.47
C PRO A 199 0.90 5.62 19.39
N PRO A 200 1.00 6.75 20.09
CA PRO A 200 -0.15 7.39 20.72
C PRO A 200 -1.25 7.69 19.69
N GLU A 201 -2.50 7.66 20.15
CA GLU A 201 -3.65 8.01 19.32
C GLU A 201 -3.55 9.45 18.79
N GLY A 202 -4.02 9.66 17.56
CA GLY A 202 -3.98 10.95 16.88
C GLY A 202 -2.60 11.32 16.29
N LEU A 203 -1.55 10.53 16.54
CA LEU A 203 -0.24 10.79 15.96
C LEU A 203 -0.21 10.38 14.47
N PRO A 204 0.19 11.28 13.55
CA PRO A 204 0.43 10.92 12.16
C PRO A 204 1.60 9.92 12.05
N VAL A 205 1.42 8.90 11.20
CA VAL A 205 2.46 7.92 10.87
C VAL A 205 2.72 7.93 9.37
N SER A 206 3.84 7.35 8.97
CA SER A 206 4.20 7.08 7.58
C SER A 206 4.43 5.57 7.42
N ILE A 207 3.68 4.95 6.52
CA ILE A 207 3.86 3.55 6.15
C ILE A 207 4.82 3.49 4.97
N ARG A 208 5.92 2.76 5.14
CA ARG A 208 7.04 2.67 4.20
C ARG A 208 7.08 1.26 3.61
N ILE A 209 6.96 1.15 2.29
CA ILE A 209 7.02 -0.12 1.56
C ILE A 209 8.29 -0.12 0.70
N SER A 210 9.12 -1.13 0.86
CA SER A 210 10.40 -1.29 0.16
C SER A 210 10.60 -2.76 -0.27
N PRO A 211 11.50 -3.07 -1.22
CA PRO A 211 11.72 -4.46 -1.62
C PRO A 211 12.25 -5.25 -0.43
N ALA A 212 11.74 -6.47 -0.24
CA ALA A 212 12.39 -7.39 0.68
C ALA A 212 13.79 -7.73 0.15
N ALA A 213 14.75 -7.90 1.07
CA ALA A 213 16.03 -8.48 0.69
C ALA A 213 15.77 -9.86 0.05
N PRO A 214 16.53 -10.26 -0.99
CA PRO A 214 16.43 -11.60 -1.53
C PRO A 214 16.62 -12.59 -0.38
N ALA A 215 15.73 -13.57 -0.27
CA ALA A 215 15.90 -14.66 0.69
C ALA A 215 17.30 -15.23 0.50
N LYS A 216 18.10 -15.31 1.57
CA LYS A 216 19.36 -16.03 1.49
C LYS A 216 19.02 -17.44 1.05
N ALA A 217 19.56 -17.86 -0.08
CA ALA A 217 19.50 -19.26 -0.47
C ALA A 217 20.20 -20.06 0.64
N GLU A 218 19.43 -20.90 1.34
CA GLU A 218 19.97 -21.96 2.20
C GLU A 218 20.61 -23.06 1.35
#